data_AF-A0A4R3NJ48-F1
#
_entry.id   AF-A0A4R3NJ48-F1
#
_cell.length_a   1.000
_cell.length_b   1.000
_cell.length_c   1.000
_cell.angle_alpha   90.00
_cell.angle_beta   90.00
_cell.angle_gamma   90.00
#
_symmetry.space_group_name_H-M   'P 1'
#
loop_
_entity.id
_entity.type
_entity.pdbx_description
1 polymer ?
#
loop_
_entity_poly.entity_id
_entity_poly.type
_entity_poly.pdbx_seq_one_letter_code
_entity_poly.pdbx_strand_id
1 'polypeptide(L)'
;MIWFITAKGTDLVKAIEAGESESSLIVTGNGEMHARVEGRSEVVQDREKLEALWNPIASSWFDGIDDPDIRLIRFTPDFAEVWATKGAIGFAIQIAKAKVTDEEPDMGDHFEVRF
;
A
#
# COMPACT_ATOMS: atom_id res chain seq x y z
N MET A 1 7.70 -7.52 1.07
CA MET A 1 6.40 -8.18 1.32
C MET A 1 5.52 -7.29 2.19
N ILE A 2 4.30 -7.03 1.76
CA ILE A 2 3.28 -6.27 2.49
C ILE A 2 2.17 -7.25 2.89
N TRP A 3 1.59 -7.08 4.08
CA TRP A 3 0.69 -8.06 4.68
C TRP A 3 -0.63 -7.42 5.07
N PHE A 4 -1.72 -8.14 4.83
CA PHE A 4 -3.07 -7.74 5.23
C PHE A 4 -3.74 -8.89 5.98
N ILE A 5 -4.42 -8.58 7.08
CA ILE A 5 -5.35 -9.48 7.77
C ILE A 5 -6.74 -9.22 7.18
N THR A 6 -7.45 -10.25 6.74
CA THR A 6 -8.79 -10.16 6.16
C THR A 6 -9.63 -11.39 6.52
N ALA A 7 -10.91 -11.39 6.14
CA ALA A 7 -11.80 -12.53 6.31
C ALA A 7 -11.90 -13.37 5.02
N LYS A 8 -12.09 -14.68 5.19
CA LYS A 8 -12.27 -15.68 4.13
C LYS A 8 -13.34 -15.30 3.09
N GLY A 9 -14.42 -14.65 3.53
CA GLY A 9 -15.58 -14.32 2.69
C GLY A 9 -15.41 -13.11 1.78
N THR A 10 -14.30 -12.38 1.89
CA THR A 10 -14.09 -11.14 1.11
C THR A 10 -13.85 -11.44 -0.37
N ASP A 11 -14.27 -10.51 -1.24
CA ASP A 11 -14.13 -10.69 -2.69
C ASP A 11 -12.67 -10.76 -3.13
N LEU A 12 -11.77 -10.06 -2.42
CA LEU A 12 -10.33 -10.14 -2.66
C LEU A 12 -9.78 -11.55 -2.41
N VAL A 13 -10.18 -12.20 -1.31
CA VAL A 13 -9.78 -13.59 -1.03
C VAL A 13 -10.30 -14.53 -2.11
N LYS A 14 -11.58 -14.41 -2.48
CA LYS A 14 -12.18 -15.26 -3.52
C LYS A 14 -11.48 -15.10 -4.87
N ALA A 15 -11.16 -13.87 -5.28
CA ALA A 15 -10.48 -13.60 -6.54
C ALA A 15 -9.07 -14.22 -6.55
N ILE A 16 -8.29 -14.03 -5.47
CA ILE A 16 -6.95 -14.60 -5.36
C ILE A 16 -7.00 -16.14 -5.35
N GLU A 17 -7.92 -16.74 -4.57
CA GLU A 17 -8.10 -18.20 -4.54
C GLU A 17 -8.60 -18.77 -5.88
N ALA A 18 -9.27 -17.96 -6.71
CA ALA A 18 -9.66 -18.30 -8.08
C ALA A 18 -8.51 -18.15 -9.10
N GLY A 19 -7.33 -17.68 -8.67
CA GLY A 19 -6.13 -17.55 -9.49
C GLY A 19 -5.84 -16.13 -9.97
N GLU A 20 -6.61 -15.13 -9.55
CA GLU A 20 -6.34 -13.72 -9.87
C GLU A 20 -5.27 -13.17 -8.92
N SER A 21 -3.99 -13.49 -9.19
CA SER A 21 -2.87 -13.11 -8.33
C SER A 21 -2.34 -11.70 -8.59
N GLU A 22 -2.53 -11.14 -9.79
CA GLU A 22 -2.05 -9.79 -10.12
C GLU A 22 -2.78 -8.75 -9.27
N SER A 23 -2.03 -7.81 -8.71
CA SER A 23 -2.56 -6.87 -7.71
C SER A 23 -1.90 -5.51 -7.82
N SER A 24 -2.68 -4.47 -7.54
CA SER A 24 -2.22 -3.09 -7.43
C SER A 24 -2.53 -2.52 -6.06
N LEU A 25 -1.56 -1.85 -5.47
CA LEU A 25 -1.67 -1.15 -4.19
C LEU A 25 -1.42 0.34 -4.42
N ILE A 26 -2.33 1.17 -3.94
CA ILE A 26 -2.14 2.63 -3.91
C ILE A 26 -1.69 3.03 -2.51
N VAL A 27 -0.58 3.73 -2.42
CA VAL A 27 -0.01 4.22 -1.16
C VAL A 27 -0.08 5.74 -1.17
N THR A 28 -0.58 6.33 -0.08
CA THR A 28 -0.48 7.77 0.16
C THR A 28 0.17 8.00 1.52
N GLY A 29 1.39 8.54 1.53
CA GLY A 29 2.13 8.89 2.73
C GLY A 29 1.88 10.35 3.09
N ASN A 30 1.13 10.60 4.17
CA ASN A 30 0.86 11.92 4.76
C ASN A 30 0.49 13.07 3.78
N GLY A 31 0.03 12.76 2.56
CA GLY A 31 -0.24 13.73 1.51
C GLY A 31 0.99 14.28 0.77
N GLU A 32 2.19 13.81 1.10
CA GLU A 32 3.46 14.24 0.51
C GLU A 32 4.11 13.15 -0.35
N MET A 33 3.54 11.95 -0.37
CA MET A 33 4.00 10.86 -1.21
C MET A 33 2.80 10.07 -1.72
N HIS A 34 2.78 9.79 -3.01
CA HIS A 34 1.85 8.86 -3.63
C HIS A 34 2.64 7.79 -4.36
N ALA A 35 2.17 6.54 -4.30
CA ALA A 35 2.76 5.48 -5.10
C ALA A 35 1.69 4.53 -5.63
N ARG A 36 1.91 4.06 -6.84
CA ARG A 36 1.22 2.89 -7.40
C ARG A 36 2.21 1.75 -7.37
N VAL A 37 1.87 0.69 -6.67
CA VAL A 37 2.71 -0.50 -6.53
C VAL A 37 1.99 -1.66 -7.19
N GLU A 38 2.64 -2.29 -8.16
CA GLU A 38 2.18 -3.50 -8.82
C GLU A 38 2.92 -4.71 -8.27
N GLY A 39 2.25 -5.86 -8.26
CA GLY A 39 2.84 -7.10 -7.80
C GLY A 39 1.80 -8.20 -7.70
N ARG A 40 2.11 -9.22 -6.91
CA ARG A 40 1.27 -10.40 -6.77
C ARG A 40 0.79 -10.62 -5.34
N SER A 41 -0.48 -10.96 -5.20
CA SER A 41 -1.11 -11.34 -3.95
C SER A 41 -1.37 -12.84 -3.89
N GLU A 42 -1.22 -13.40 -2.71
CA GLU A 42 -1.57 -14.78 -2.41
C GLU A 42 -2.19 -14.85 -1.02
N VAL A 43 -3.19 -15.73 -0.88
CA VAL A 43 -3.77 -16.08 0.40
C VAL A 43 -2.89 -17.16 1.03
N VAL A 44 -2.38 -16.89 2.22
CA VAL A 44 -1.47 -17.80 2.93
C VAL A 44 -1.98 -18.14 4.32
N GLN A 45 -1.59 -19.32 4.80
CA GLN A 45 -1.75 -19.73 6.18
C GLN A 45 -0.36 -19.71 6.83
N ASP A 46 -0.05 -18.62 7.53
CA ASP A 46 1.21 -18.41 8.22
C ASP A 46 0.92 -18.01 9.67
N ARG A 47 1.04 -18.97 10.58
CA ARG A 47 0.70 -18.76 11.99
C ARG A 47 1.67 -17.80 12.68
N GLU A 48 2.96 -17.96 12.43
CA GLU A 48 3.99 -17.08 13.01
C GLU A 48 3.78 -15.64 12.57
N LYS A 49 3.45 -15.43 11.28
CA LYS A 49 3.17 -14.10 10.77
C LYS A 49 1.88 -13.52 11.33
N LEU A 50 0.82 -14.33 11.48
CA LEU A 50 -0.42 -13.89 12.10
C LEU A 50 -0.17 -13.41 13.54
N GLU A 51 0.57 -14.20 14.34
CA GLU A 51 0.95 -13.83 15.71
C GLU A 51 1.75 -12.53 15.76
N ALA A 52 2.68 -12.33 14.82
CA ALA A 52 3.48 -11.10 14.75
C ALA A 52 2.68 -9.86 14.33
N LEU A 53 1.58 -10.01 13.58
CA LEU A 53 0.73 -8.91 13.11
C LEU A 53 -0.48 -8.66 14.02
N TRP A 54 -0.81 -9.61 14.90
CA TRP A 54 -1.99 -9.54 15.75
C TRP A 54 -1.94 -8.36 16.70
N ASN A 55 -3.03 -7.60 16.78
CA ASN A 55 -3.12 -6.39 17.59
C ASN A 55 -4.58 -6.12 18.00
N PRO A 56 -4.84 -5.16 18.92
CA PRO A 56 -6.19 -4.86 19.40
C PRO A 56 -7.21 -4.52 18.29
N ILE A 57 -6.75 -3.90 17.19
CA ILE A 57 -7.62 -3.58 16.05
C ILE A 57 -8.01 -4.88 15.34
N ALA A 58 -7.06 -5.77 15.03
CA ALA A 58 -7.39 -7.07 14.44
C ALA A 58 -8.35 -7.86 15.34
N SER A 59 -8.12 -7.90 16.65
CA SER A 59 -8.98 -8.61 17.59
C SER A 59 -10.39 -8.03 17.72
N SER A 60 -10.65 -6.79 17.29
CA SER A 60 -12.02 -6.25 17.30
C SER A 60 -12.91 -6.79 16.17
N TRP A 61 -12.31 -7.47 15.18
CA TRP A 61 -13.01 -7.99 14.01
C TRP A 61 -13.24 -9.50 14.04
N PHE A 62 -12.60 -10.25 14.95
CA PHE A 62 -12.58 -11.71 14.99
C PHE A 62 -12.73 -12.22 16.43
N ASP A 63 -13.20 -13.45 16.59
CA ASP A 63 -13.46 -14.07 17.92
C ASP A 63 -12.17 -14.50 18.65
N GLY A 64 -11.01 -14.29 18.04
CA GLY A 64 -9.70 -14.60 18.59
C GLY A 64 -8.69 -14.83 17.48
N ILE A 65 -7.42 -15.03 17.84
CA ILE A 65 -6.35 -15.31 16.87
C ILE A 65 -6.54 -16.67 16.16
N ASP A 66 -7.34 -17.56 16.74
CA ASP A 66 -7.65 -18.89 16.21
C ASP A 66 -8.97 -18.93 15.40
N ASP A 67 -9.57 -17.76 15.13
CA ASP A 67 -10.80 -17.66 14.35
C ASP A 67 -10.58 -18.24 12.93
N PRO A 68 -11.38 -19.24 12.51
CA PRO A 68 -11.21 -19.92 11.23
C PRO A 68 -11.48 -19.04 10.00
N ASP A 69 -12.12 -17.88 10.19
CA ASP A 69 -12.37 -16.92 9.12
C ASP A 69 -11.16 -16.05 8.80
N ILE A 70 -10.14 -15.99 9.67
CA ILE A 70 -8.92 -15.22 9.44
C ILE A 70 -8.19 -15.73 8.20
N ARG A 71 -7.80 -14.80 7.33
CA ARG A 71 -6.89 -15.00 6.21
C ARG A 71 -5.78 -13.96 6.25
N LEU A 72 -4.59 -14.39 5.84
CA LEU A 72 -3.50 -13.48 5.53
C LEU A 72 -3.36 -13.36 4.02
N ILE A 73 -3.29 -12.13 3.54
CA ILE A 73 -2.84 -11.84 2.18
C ILE A 73 -1.39 -11.39 2.25
N ARG A 74 -0.51 -12.10 1.54
CA ARG A 74 0.87 -11.68 1.29
C ARG A 74 0.94 -11.03 -0.09
N PHE A 75 1.21 -9.73 -0.11
CA PHE A 75 1.49 -8.98 -1.32
C PHE A 75 3.00 -8.85 -1.54
N THR A 76 3.45 -9.26 -2.72
CA THR A 76 4.85 -9.19 -3.17
C THR A 76 4.95 -8.12 -4.26
N PRO A 77 5.52 -6.94 -3.95
CA PRO A 77 5.76 -5.90 -4.96
C PRO A 77 6.74 -6.38 -6.02
N ASP A 78 6.45 -6.10 -7.28
CA ASP A 78 7.33 -6.33 -8.43
C ASP A 78 7.78 -4.98 -9.04
N PHE A 79 6.89 -3.97 -9.02
CA PHE A 79 7.14 -2.64 -9.57
C PHE A 79 6.45 -1.56 -8.71
N ALA A 80 7.05 -0.37 -8.62
CA ALA A 80 6.39 0.80 -8.07
C ALA A 80 6.70 2.06 -8.88
N GLU A 81 5.68 2.86 -9.12
CA GLU A 81 5.80 4.23 -9.59
C GLU A 81 5.49 5.18 -8.42
N VAL A 82 6.40 6.10 -8.12
CA VAL A 82 6.36 6.95 -6.93
C VAL A 82 6.40 8.42 -7.32
N TRP A 83 5.53 9.21 -6.69
CA TRP A 83 5.49 10.66 -6.75
C TRP A 83 5.68 11.22 -5.33
N ALA A 84 6.83 11.83 -5.07
CA ALA A 84 7.09 12.57 -3.83
C ALA A 84 6.86 14.06 -4.09
N THR A 85 6.05 14.71 -3.27
CA THR A 85 5.69 16.13 -3.40
C THR A 85 6.26 16.95 -2.26
N LYS A 86 6.45 18.25 -2.48
CA LYS A 86 7.01 19.17 -1.46
C LYS A 86 6.02 19.64 -0.39
N GLY A 87 4.88 18.94 -0.24
CA GLY A 87 3.79 19.36 0.63
C GLY A 87 3.15 20.70 0.21
N ALA A 88 2.06 21.11 0.87
CA ALA A 88 1.30 22.29 0.45
C ALA A 88 2.09 23.62 0.53
N ILE A 89 2.94 23.77 1.55
CA ILE A 89 3.77 24.97 1.73
C ILE A 89 4.90 25.03 0.70
N GLY A 90 5.60 23.91 0.47
CA GLY A 90 6.66 23.84 -0.53
C GLY A 90 6.13 24.09 -1.94
N PHE A 91 4.96 23.55 -2.27
CA PHE A 91 4.24 23.83 -3.52
C PHE A 91 3.96 25.32 -3.72
N ALA A 92 3.41 26.00 -2.71
CA ALA A 92 3.10 27.44 -2.80
C ALA A 92 4.35 28.30 -3.03
N ILE A 93 5.47 27.96 -2.38
CA ILE A 93 6.77 28.64 -2.57
C ILE A 93 7.27 28.46 -4.01
N GLN A 94 7.19 27.24 -4.57
CA GLN A 94 7.67 26.97 -5.93
C GLN A 94 6.82 27.68 -6.99
N ILE A 95 5.50 27.75 -6.80
CA ILE A 95 4.62 28.54 -7.66
C ILE A 95 4.96 30.03 -7.59
N ALA A 96 5.22 30.58 -6.40
CA ALA A 96 5.63 31.98 -6.25
C ALA A 96 6.99 32.26 -6.91
N LYS A 97 7.95 31.34 -6.78
CA LYS A 97 9.27 31.42 -7.41
C LYS A 97 9.15 31.40 -8.93
N ALA A 98 8.41 30.44 -9.51
CA ALA A 98 8.23 30.30 -10.95
C ALA A 98 7.65 31.56 -11.62
N LYS A 99 6.72 32.24 -10.95
CA LYS A 99 6.16 33.53 -11.43
C LYS A 99 7.19 34.67 -11.50
N VAL A 100 8.29 34.56 -10.77
CA VAL A 100 9.35 35.57 -10.69
C VAL A 100 10.58 35.18 -11.51
N THR A 101 10.85 33.88 -11.67
CA THR A 101 12.12 33.39 -12.23
C THR A 101 12.03 32.77 -13.63
N ASP A 102 10.84 32.67 -14.24
CA ASP A 102 10.60 31.93 -15.52
C ASP A 102 11.10 30.47 -15.49
N GLU A 103 11.43 29.94 -14.30
CA GLU A 103 11.80 28.55 -14.07
C GLU A 103 10.54 27.72 -13.83
N GLU A 104 10.49 26.49 -14.34
CA GLU A 104 9.40 25.58 -14.01
C GLU A 104 9.39 25.25 -12.50
N PRO A 105 8.22 25.17 -11.85
CA PRO A 105 8.14 24.82 -10.44
C PRO A 105 8.67 23.40 -10.22
N ASP A 106 9.63 23.25 -9.32
CA ASP A 106 10.09 21.93 -8.86
C ASP A 106 9.04 21.36 -7.88
N MET A 107 8.17 20.51 -8.41
CA MET A 107 7.05 19.92 -7.69
C MET A 107 7.42 18.71 -6.83
N GLY A 108 8.69 18.31 -6.82
CA GLY A 108 9.21 17.12 -6.16
C GLY A 108 9.66 16.04 -7.15
N ASP A 109 9.93 14.84 -6.63
CA ASP A 109 10.56 13.77 -7.38
C ASP A 109 9.54 12.77 -7.91
N HIS A 110 9.76 12.31 -9.14
CA HIS A 110 9.08 11.16 -9.74
C HIS A 110 10.12 10.12 -10.14
N PHE A 111 9.88 8.86 -9.75
CA PHE A 111 10.76 7.76 -10.12
C PHE A 111 10.04 6.41 -10.10
N GLU A 112 10.64 5.47 -10.82
CA GLU A 112 10.20 4.08 -10.88
C GLU A 112 11.18 3.18 -10.12
N VAL A 113 10.64 2.15 -9.46
CA VAL A 113 11.41 1.13 -8.73
C VAL A 113 10.99 -0.25 -9.21
N ARG A 114 11.97 -1.13 -9.41
CA ARG A 114 11.77 -2.58 -9.61
C ARG A 114 12.39 -3.31 -8.43
N PHE A 115 11.68 -4.31 -7.90
CA PHE A 115 12.08 -5.05 -6.70
C PHE A 115 12.80 -6.37 -7.01
#